data_AF-A0A916QZQ2-F1
#
_entry.id   AF-A0A916QZQ2-F1
#
_cell.length_a   1.000
_cell.length_b   1.000
_cell.length_c   1.000
_cell.angle_alpha   90.00
_cell.angle_beta   90.00
_cell.angle_gamma   90.00
#
_symmetry.space_group_name_H-M   'P 1'
#
loop_
_entity.id
_entity.type
_entity.pdbx_description
1 polymer ?
#
loop_
_entity_poly.entity_id
_entity_poly.type
_entity_poly.pdbx_seq_one_letter_code
_entity_poly.pdbx_strand_id
1 'polypeptide(L)'
;MRSLDKQYITPILRKYELLKLNADGFMMTRSLAENYPYSPVSKANIRGARLEWLSLVELIEANQINSENALHYLLSQLLNNAREFKKLATETLDSVQHFLESTEIINQQIITDLIWRHIEESDYAARIMEIAIHSLMQAMQENQLFPDCELKPLSQMRSANKKHGNIGDIEILEKGNIIEAWDAKYVH
;
A
#
# COMPACT_ATOMS: atom_id res chain seq x y z
N MET A 1 -11.20 21.23 5.57
CA MET A 1 -10.19 20.22 5.93
C MET A 1 -9.84 19.30 4.73
N ARG A 2 -10.82 18.69 4.04
CA ARG A 2 -10.57 17.86 2.83
C ARG A 2 -9.80 18.57 1.70
N SER A 3 -10.11 19.83 1.42
CA SER A 3 -9.37 20.63 0.42
C SER A 3 -7.91 20.83 0.82
N LEU A 4 -7.66 21.11 2.10
CA LEU A 4 -6.33 21.34 2.64
C LEU A 4 -5.47 20.07 2.59
N ASP A 5 -6.02 18.93 3.01
CA ASP A 5 -5.30 17.65 2.92
C ASP A 5 -4.99 17.27 1.46
N LYS A 6 -6.01 17.35 0.58
CA LYS A 6 -5.86 17.05 -0.85
C LYS A 6 -4.85 17.95 -1.56
N GLN A 7 -4.76 19.23 -1.19
CA GLN A 7 -3.89 20.20 -1.86
C GLN A 7 -2.48 20.25 -1.26
N TYR A 8 -2.34 20.03 0.05
CA TYR A 8 -1.09 20.33 0.76
C TYR A 8 -0.52 19.14 1.53
N ILE A 9 -1.30 18.41 2.32
CA ILE A 9 -0.74 17.41 3.25
C ILE A 9 -0.42 16.11 2.50
N THR A 10 -1.44 15.41 2.00
CA THR A 10 -1.25 14.12 1.32
C THR A 10 -0.30 14.20 0.11
N PRO A 11 -0.35 15.24 -0.76
CA PRO A 11 0.61 15.38 -1.86
C PRO A 11 2.07 15.49 -1.39
N ILE A 12 2.33 16.26 -0.32
CA ILE A 12 3.67 16.44 0.21
C ILE A 12 4.17 15.13 0.84
N LEU A 13 3.36 14.47 1.67
CA LEU A 13 3.74 13.18 2.26
C LEU A 13 4.03 12.13 1.20
N ARG A 14 3.26 12.09 0.09
CA ARG A 14 3.54 11.21 -1.05
C ARG A 14 4.81 11.57 -1.80
N LYS A 15 5.05 12.86 -2.04
CA LYS A 15 6.25 13.35 -2.75
C LYS A 15 7.52 12.85 -2.06
N TYR A 16 7.52 12.78 -0.74
CA TYR A 16 8.64 12.28 0.07
C TYR A 16 8.51 10.79 0.45
N GLU A 17 7.56 10.08 -0.15
CA GLU A 17 7.32 8.64 0.07
C GLU A 17 7.07 8.26 1.53
N LEU A 18 6.60 9.21 2.34
CA LEU A 18 6.32 9.02 3.77
C LEU A 18 5.00 8.30 4.00
N LEU A 19 4.03 8.51 3.09
CA LEU A 19 2.71 7.90 3.20
C LEU A 19 2.03 7.79 1.84
N LYS A 20 1.57 6.59 1.48
CA LYS A 20 0.80 6.34 0.26
C LYS A 20 -0.66 6.02 0.60
N LEU A 21 -1.49 7.07 0.66
CA LEU A 21 -2.95 6.95 0.83
C LEU A 21 -3.67 7.10 -0.52
N ASN A 22 -5.00 6.90 -0.56
CA ASN A 22 -5.83 7.26 -1.72
C ASN A 22 -5.91 8.78 -1.92
N ALA A 23 -6.32 9.23 -3.11
CA ALA A 23 -6.30 10.65 -3.53
C ALA A 23 -7.01 11.62 -2.56
N ASP A 24 -7.97 11.10 -1.79
CA ASP A 24 -8.71 11.88 -0.82
C ASP A 24 -8.09 11.89 0.60
N GLY A 25 -7.01 11.14 0.84
CA GLY A 25 -6.27 11.11 2.11
C GLY A 25 -7.00 10.41 3.26
N PHE A 26 -6.39 10.42 4.45
CA PHE A 26 -6.97 9.81 5.66
C PHE A 26 -7.93 10.76 6.40
N MET A 27 -7.84 12.07 6.10
CA MET A 27 -8.67 13.13 6.68
C MET A 27 -10.08 13.17 6.04
N MET A 28 -10.61 12.00 5.70
CA MET A 28 -11.83 11.80 4.91
C MET A 28 -13.01 11.32 5.76
N THR A 29 -13.18 11.90 6.95
CA THR A 29 -14.30 11.52 7.81
C THR A 29 -14.96 12.74 8.41
N ARG A 30 -16.30 12.69 8.49
CA ARG A 30 -17.13 13.63 9.27
C ARG A 30 -16.59 13.80 10.69
N SER A 31 -15.87 12.79 11.19
CA SER A 31 -15.15 12.78 12.46
C SER A 31 -14.24 13.99 12.65
N LEU A 32 -13.65 14.58 11.59
CA LEU A 32 -12.83 15.78 11.70
C LEU A 32 -13.58 17.11 11.44
N ALA A 33 -14.85 17.01 11.06
CA ALA A 33 -15.75 18.12 10.82
C ALA A 33 -16.74 18.34 11.99
N GLU A 34 -16.57 17.59 13.08
CA GLU A 34 -17.39 17.74 14.29
C GLU A 34 -17.14 19.10 14.93
N ASN A 35 -18.19 19.72 15.45
CA ASN A 35 -18.15 21.02 16.11
C ASN A 35 -17.86 20.93 17.63
N TYR A 36 -17.36 19.78 18.09
CA TYR A 36 -17.00 19.53 19.48
C TYR A 36 -15.49 19.24 19.60
N PRO A 37 -14.85 19.61 20.73
CA PRO A 37 -13.42 19.35 20.94
C PRO A 37 -13.04 17.87 20.85
N TYR A 38 -11.84 17.60 20.32
CA TYR A 38 -11.24 16.27 20.30
C TYR A 38 -10.66 15.92 21.67
N SER A 39 -11.53 15.49 22.57
CA SER A 39 -11.17 15.03 23.91
C SER A 39 -11.43 13.53 24.06
N PRO A 40 -10.97 12.88 25.15
CA PRO A 40 -11.27 11.46 25.41
C PRO A 40 -12.77 11.13 25.40
N VAL A 41 -13.62 12.10 25.74
CA VAL A 41 -15.10 11.99 25.72
C VAL A 41 -15.72 12.27 24.34
N SER A 42 -14.90 12.57 23.32
CA SER A 42 -15.37 12.83 21.96
C SER A 42 -16.10 11.61 21.39
N LYS A 43 -17.30 11.85 20.86
CA LYS A 43 -18.13 10.84 20.17
C LYS A 43 -17.70 10.62 18.72
N ALA A 44 -16.67 11.32 18.25
CA ALA A 44 -16.16 11.16 16.90
C ALA A 44 -15.74 9.70 16.66
N ASN A 45 -16.27 9.11 15.60
CA ASN A 45 -15.96 7.73 15.20
C ASN A 45 -14.61 7.72 14.46
N ILE A 46 -13.53 7.72 15.23
CA ILE A 46 -12.15 7.63 14.72
C ILE A 46 -11.75 6.15 14.75
N ARG A 47 -11.37 5.61 13.59
CA ARG A 47 -10.84 4.24 13.46
C ARG A 47 -9.32 4.24 13.57
N GLY A 48 -8.73 3.15 14.08
CA GLY A 48 -7.29 2.99 14.25
C GLY A 48 -6.81 3.53 15.60
N ALA A 49 -5.68 4.24 15.61
CA ALA A 49 -5.00 4.80 16.79
C ALA A 49 -5.77 5.99 17.41
N ARG A 50 -7.04 5.77 17.79
CA ARG A 50 -7.94 6.80 18.31
C ARG A 50 -7.44 7.38 19.63
N LEU A 51 -7.00 6.53 20.55
CA LEU A 51 -6.62 6.97 21.90
C LEU A 51 -5.36 7.81 21.86
N GLU A 52 -4.37 7.37 21.08
CA GLU A 52 -3.12 8.06 20.84
C GLU A 52 -3.35 9.41 20.17
N TRP A 53 -4.23 9.46 19.16
CA TRP A 53 -4.61 10.70 18.50
C TRP A 53 -5.26 11.69 19.45
N LEU A 54 -6.28 11.26 20.22
CA LEU A 54 -6.98 12.14 21.16
C LEU A 54 -6.04 12.65 22.26
N SER A 55 -5.17 11.79 22.77
CA SER A 55 -4.15 12.18 23.75
C SER A 55 -3.19 13.23 23.18
N LEU A 56 -2.70 13.04 21.95
CA LEU A 56 -1.83 14.02 21.31
C LEU A 56 -2.51 15.38 21.15
N VAL A 57 -3.76 15.41 20.70
CA VAL A 57 -4.51 16.66 20.53
C VAL A 57 -4.72 17.37 21.86
N GLU A 58 -5.13 16.64 22.90
CA GLU A 58 -5.33 17.19 24.24
C GLU A 58 -4.03 17.79 24.81
N LEU A 59 -2.88 17.10 24.64
CA LEU A 59 -1.59 17.58 25.10
C LEU A 59 -1.11 18.83 24.34
N ILE A 60 -1.41 18.93 23.04
CA ILE A 60 -1.10 20.10 22.22
C ILE A 60 -2.00 21.29 22.63
N GLU A 61 -3.31 21.08 22.76
CA GLU A 61 -4.25 22.14 23.16
C GLU A 61 -3.98 22.65 24.59
N ALA A 62 -3.53 21.77 25.48
CA ALA A 62 -3.10 22.12 26.84
C ALA A 62 -1.71 22.80 26.90
N ASN A 63 -1.05 23.03 25.76
CA ASN A 63 0.33 23.52 25.66
C ASN A 63 1.36 22.69 26.47
N GLN A 64 1.07 21.41 26.69
CA GLN A 64 1.96 20.49 27.41
C GLN A 64 3.03 19.88 26.49
N ILE A 65 2.80 19.93 25.18
CA ILE A 65 3.76 19.53 24.16
C ILE A 65 3.92 20.66 23.15
N ASN A 66 5.17 20.93 22.76
CA ASN A 66 5.47 21.83 21.65
C ASN A 66 5.07 21.14 20.32
N SER A 67 4.09 21.73 19.63
CA SER A 67 3.49 21.16 18.41
C SER A 67 4.48 21.01 17.25
N GLU A 68 5.42 21.94 17.10
CA GLU A 68 6.45 21.90 16.07
C GLU A 68 7.41 20.73 16.30
N ASN A 69 7.89 20.56 17.54
CA ASN A 69 8.75 19.44 17.92
C ASN A 69 8.04 18.09 17.78
N ALA A 70 6.76 18.02 18.16
CA ALA A 70 5.96 16.81 17.97
C ALA A 70 5.81 16.45 16.49
N LEU A 71 5.59 17.44 15.63
CA LEU A 71 5.52 17.25 14.18
C LEU A 71 6.88 16.80 13.61
N HIS A 72 7.98 17.43 14.01
CA HIS A 72 9.33 17.02 13.61
C HIS A 72 9.63 15.57 14.03
N TYR A 73 9.24 15.19 15.23
CA TYR A 73 9.40 13.82 15.71
C TYR A 73 8.58 12.84 14.85
N LEU A 74 7.30 13.12 14.60
CA LEU A 74 6.44 12.30 13.76
C LEU A 74 7.03 12.13 12.35
N LEU A 75 7.45 13.22 11.71
CA LEU A 75 8.07 13.18 10.38
C LEU A 75 9.39 12.40 10.38
N SER A 76 10.18 12.50 11.46
CA SER A 76 11.41 11.72 11.62
C SER A 76 11.13 10.22 11.71
N GLN A 77 10.08 9.82 12.44
CA GLN A 77 9.66 8.41 12.50
C GLN A 77 9.21 7.90 11.12
N LEU A 78 8.42 8.69 10.39
CA LEU A 78 8.01 8.32 9.02
C LEU A 78 9.21 8.19 8.07
N LEU A 79 10.17 9.13 8.15
CA LEU A 79 11.40 9.08 7.36
C LEU A 79 12.25 7.84 7.70
N ASN A 80 12.38 7.51 8.99
CA ASN A 80 13.13 6.34 9.42
C ASN A 80 12.48 5.06 8.90
N ASN A 81 11.16 4.94 9.01
CA ASN A 81 10.42 3.79 8.49
C ASN A 81 10.56 3.67 6.95
N ALA A 82 10.46 4.79 6.23
CA ALA A 82 10.62 4.80 4.77
C ALA A 82 12.04 4.39 4.35
N ARG A 83 13.07 4.82 5.10
CA ARG A 83 14.46 4.41 4.87
C ARG A 83 14.68 2.93 5.16
N GLU A 84 14.16 2.43 6.27
CA GLU A 84 14.30 1.02 6.63
C GLU A 84 13.60 0.12 5.60
N PHE A 85 12.40 0.51 5.15
CA PHE A 85 11.73 -0.20 4.07
C PHE A 85 12.58 -0.27 2.79
N LYS A 86 13.16 0.87 2.36
CA LYS A 86 14.02 0.90 1.17
C LYS A 86 15.24 0.01 1.32
N LYS A 87 15.88 0.06 2.49
CA LYS A 87 17.03 -0.78 2.81
C LYS A 87 16.67 -2.27 2.72
N LEU A 88 15.61 -2.69 3.41
CA LEU A 88 15.15 -4.08 3.39
C LEU A 88 14.76 -4.53 1.97
N ALA A 89 14.12 -3.66 1.19
CA ALA A 89 13.77 -3.95 -0.20
C ALA A 89 15.03 -4.18 -1.06
N THR A 90 16.05 -3.32 -0.94
CA THR A 90 17.33 -3.50 -1.63
C THR A 90 18.03 -4.79 -1.19
N GLU A 91 18.14 -5.03 0.12
CA GLU A 91 18.77 -6.25 0.65
C GLU A 91 18.05 -7.52 0.19
N THR A 92 16.72 -7.46 0.04
CA THR A 92 15.92 -8.57 -0.49
C THR A 92 16.22 -8.80 -1.98
N LEU A 93 16.28 -7.74 -2.79
CA LEU A 93 16.63 -7.85 -4.21
C LEU A 93 18.05 -8.41 -4.39
N ASP A 94 19.01 -7.94 -3.60
CA ASP A 94 20.39 -8.42 -3.63
C ASP A 94 20.45 -9.91 -3.24
N SER A 95 19.68 -10.32 -2.23
CA SER A 95 19.59 -11.73 -1.80
C SER A 95 18.99 -12.62 -2.88
N VAL A 96 17.94 -12.14 -3.58
CA VAL A 96 17.34 -12.86 -4.70
C VAL A 96 18.32 -12.96 -5.86
N GLN A 97 19.01 -11.87 -6.22
CA GLN A 97 20.01 -11.88 -7.28
C GLN A 97 21.14 -12.87 -6.97
N HIS A 98 21.65 -12.84 -5.73
CA HIS A 98 22.68 -13.77 -5.30
C HIS A 98 22.20 -15.22 -5.38
N PHE A 99 20.98 -15.51 -4.93
CA PHE A 99 20.37 -16.83 -5.06
C PHE A 99 20.28 -17.30 -6.52
N LEU A 100 19.91 -16.40 -7.44
CA LEU A 100 19.83 -16.71 -8.88
C LEU A 100 21.21 -16.99 -9.48
N GLU A 101 22.26 -16.30 -9.03
CA GLU A 101 23.63 -16.48 -9.51
C GLU A 101 24.34 -17.68 -8.91
N SER A 102 24.08 -18.01 -7.64
CA SER A 102 24.77 -19.09 -6.91
C SER A 102 24.19 -20.47 -7.18
N THR A 103 22.97 -20.54 -7.72
CA THR A 103 22.25 -21.81 -7.86
C THR A 103 22.51 -22.40 -9.25
N GLU A 104 23.31 -23.48 -9.31
CA GLU A 104 23.67 -24.14 -10.58
C GLU A 104 22.45 -24.71 -11.35
N ILE A 105 21.38 -25.09 -10.63
CA ILE A 105 20.16 -25.64 -11.22
C ILE A 105 18.95 -24.91 -10.65
N ILE A 106 18.46 -23.91 -11.37
CA ILE A 106 17.16 -23.29 -11.11
C ILE A 106 16.14 -23.99 -12.00
N ASN A 107 15.11 -24.55 -11.38
CA ASN A 107 13.99 -25.15 -12.10
C ASN A 107 12.67 -24.57 -11.61
N GLN A 108 11.61 -24.84 -12.37
CA GLN A 108 10.26 -24.35 -12.07
C GLN A 108 9.80 -24.72 -10.66
N GLN A 109 10.12 -25.93 -10.18
CA GLN A 109 9.68 -26.40 -8.85
C GLN A 109 10.28 -25.55 -7.74
N ILE A 110 11.60 -25.29 -7.78
CA ILE A 110 12.30 -24.50 -6.76
C ILE A 110 11.72 -23.08 -6.69
N ILE A 111 11.49 -22.44 -7.84
CA ILE A 111 10.93 -21.09 -7.89
C ILE A 111 9.47 -21.08 -7.39
N THR A 112 8.66 -22.05 -7.80
CA THR A 112 7.26 -22.13 -7.38
C THR A 112 7.15 -22.39 -5.87
N ASP A 113 8.00 -23.25 -5.31
CA ASP A 113 8.05 -23.54 -3.87
C ASP A 113 8.49 -22.31 -3.05
N LEU A 114 9.45 -21.54 -3.56
CA LEU A 114 9.88 -20.29 -2.92
C LEU A 114 8.74 -19.26 -2.88
N ILE A 115 8.05 -19.07 -4.00
CA ILE A 115 6.91 -18.14 -4.09
C ILE A 115 5.78 -18.60 -3.15
N TRP A 116 5.45 -19.89 -3.16
CA TRP A 116 4.38 -20.41 -2.29
C TRP A 116 4.71 -20.27 -0.83
N ARG A 117 5.95 -20.60 -0.41
CA ARG A 117 6.38 -20.40 0.97
C ARG A 117 6.25 -18.94 1.39
N HIS A 118 6.63 -18.00 0.52
CA HIS A 118 6.50 -16.58 0.81
C HIS A 118 5.03 -16.13 0.99
N ILE A 119 4.10 -16.71 0.21
CA ILE A 119 2.67 -16.47 0.35
C ILE A 119 2.17 -17.04 1.68
N GLU A 120 2.49 -18.29 2.01
CA GLU A 120 1.98 -19.00 3.19
C GLU A 120 2.52 -18.45 4.51
N GLU A 121 3.77 -17.99 4.54
CA GLU A 121 4.41 -17.47 5.76
C GLU A 121 4.07 -16.00 6.03
N SER A 122 3.28 -15.34 5.18
CA SER A 122 2.96 -13.92 5.31
C SER A 122 1.59 -13.65 5.90
N ASP A 123 1.51 -12.67 6.81
CA ASP A 123 0.25 -12.08 7.29
C ASP A 123 -0.61 -11.45 6.17
N TYR A 124 -0.03 -11.20 5.00
CA TYR A 124 -0.69 -10.62 3.82
C TYR A 124 -0.75 -11.59 2.63
N ALA A 125 -0.88 -12.90 2.89
CA ALA A 125 -0.89 -13.97 1.89
C ALA A 125 -1.70 -13.65 0.62
N ALA A 126 -2.95 -13.21 0.76
CA ALA A 126 -3.81 -12.86 -0.38
C ALA A 126 -3.19 -11.79 -1.28
N ARG A 127 -2.59 -10.74 -0.69
CA ARG A 127 -1.94 -9.67 -1.46
C ARG A 127 -0.67 -10.16 -2.14
N ILE A 128 0.12 -11.00 -1.47
CA ILE A 128 1.34 -11.54 -2.07
C ILE A 128 1.00 -12.45 -3.24
N MET A 129 -0.07 -13.23 -3.15
CA MET A 129 -0.57 -14.02 -4.27
C MET A 129 -0.99 -13.14 -5.46
N GLU A 130 -1.73 -12.06 -5.23
CA GLU A 130 -2.06 -11.07 -6.28
C GLU A 130 -0.78 -10.53 -6.95
N ILE A 131 0.22 -10.14 -6.16
CA ILE A 131 1.52 -9.64 -6.66
C ILE A 131 2.25 -10.71 -7.47
N ALA A 132 2.28 -11.96 -7.00
CA ALA A 132 2.96 -13.05 -7.68
C ALA A 132 2.34 -13.34 -9.07
N ILE A 133 1.02 -13.43 -9.15
CA ILE A 133 0.32 -13.66 -10.42
C ILE A 133 0.47 -12.45 -11.34
N HIS A 134 0.36 -11.23 -10.81
CA HIS A 134 0.60 -10.01 -11.60
C HIS A 134 2.03 -9.95 -12.15
N SER A 135 3.04 -10.32 -11.35
CA SER A 135 4.44 -10.38 -11.77
C SER A 135 4.66 -11.41 -12.87
N LEU A 136 3.99 -12.57 -12.80
CA LEU A 136 4.01 -13.57 -13.87
C LEU A 136 3.42 -12.99 -15.17
N MET A 137 2.26 -12.32 -15.09
CA MET A 137 1.65 -11.69 -16.25
C MET A 137 2.54 -10.61 -16.86
N GLN A 138 3.25 -9.84 -16.01
CA GLN A 138 4.22 -8.85 -16.47
C GLN A 138 5.36 -9.51 -17.23
N ALA A 139 5.94 -10.59 -16.69
CA ALA A 139 6.98 -11.36 -17.38
C ALA A 139 6.47 -11.94 -18.71
N MET A 140 5.22 -12.41 -18.77
CA MET A 140 4.61 -12.90 -20.02
C MET A 140 4.47 -11.80 -21.08
N GLN A 141 4.08 -10.59 -20.65
CA GLN A 141 4.00 -9.42 -21.52
C GLN A 141 5.38 -9.00 -22.04
N GLU A 142 6.39 -8.97 -21.17
CA GLU A 142 7.78 -8.64 -21.54
C GLU A 142 8.35 -9.64 -22.56
N ASN A 143 7.92 -10.90 -22.50
CA ASN A 143 8.26 -11.96 -23.46
C ASN A 143 7.34 -12.00 -24.71
N GLN A 144 6.48 -11.00 -24.90
CA GLN A 144 5.58 -10.86 -26.06
C GLN A 144 4.64 -12.06 -26.29
N LEU A 145 4.22 -12.75 -25.21
CA LEU A 145 3.22 -13.83 -25.32
C LEU A 145 1.82 -13.31 -25.69
N PHE A 146 1.54 -12.04 -25.39
CA PHE A 146 0.27 -11.36 -25.72
C PHE A 146 0.56 -9.97 -26.32
N PRO A 147 1.03 -9.87 -27.58
CA PRO A 147 1.62 -8.64 -28.13
C PRO A 147 0.63 -7.49 -28.31
N ASP A 148 -0.66 -7.79 -28.54
CA ASP A 148 -1.73 -6.79 -28.69
C ASP A 148 -2.41 -6.43 -27.37
N CYS A 149 -1.91 -6.98 -26.26
CA CYS A 149 -2.51 -6.86 -24.93
C CYS A 149 -1.66 -6.01 -23.98
N GLU A 150 -2.33 -5.34 -23.05
CA GLU A 150 -1.74 -4.51 -22.01
C GLU A 150 -2.22 -4.99 -20.62
N LEU A 151 -1.28 -5.36 -19.76
CA LEU A 151 -1.50 -5.65 -18.35
C LEU A 151 -1.71 -4.33 -17.60
N LYS A 152 -2.88 -4.17 -17.00
CA LYS A 152 -3.16 -3.01 -16.16
C LYS A 152 -2.25 -2.99 -14.93
N PRO A 153 -1.81 -1.81 -14.46
CA PRO A 153 -1.13 -1.70 -13.17
C PRO A 153 -1.95 -2.31 -12.04
N LEU A 154 -1.27 -3.05 -11.15
CA LEU A 154 -1.89 -3.69 -10.01
C LEU A 154 -2.67 -2.66 -9.17
N SER A 155 -3.93 -2.96 -8.90
CA SER A 155 -4.82 -2.02 -8.20
C SER A 155 -4.69 -2.12 -6.67
N GLN A 156 -5.21 -1.11 -5.96
CA GLN A 156 -5.36 -1.22 -4.50
C GLN A 156 -6.37 -2.32 -4.16
N MET A 157 -6.08 -3.13 -3.14
CA MET A 157 -6.95 -4.17 -2.58
C MET A 157 -8.27 -3.52 -2.17
N ARG A 158 -9.23 -3.62 -3.06
CA ARG A 158 -10.60 -3.12 -2.92
C ARG A 158 -11.45 -4.08 -3.70
N SER A 159 -12.64 -4.36 -3.20
CA SER A 159 -13.61 -5.16 -3.96
C SER A 159 -13.79 -4.56 -5.35
N ALA A 160 -13.72 -5.41 -6.38
CA ALA A 160 -13.98 -5.05 -7.76
C ALA A 160 -15.28 -4.22 -7.83
N ASN A 161 -15.22 -3.08 -8.50
CA ASN A 161 -16.33 -2.16 -8.57
C ASN A 161 -16.39 -1.55 -9.96
N LYS A 162 -17.40 -2.00 -10.73
CA LYS A 162 -17.67 -1.54 -12.09
C LYS A 162 -17.79 -0.01 -12.20
N LYS A 163 -18.21 0.70 -11.14
CA LYS A 163 -18.26 2.18 -11.12
C LYS A 163 -16.88 2.84 -11.11
N HIS A 164 -15.85 2.13 -10.66
CA HIS A 164 -14.47 2.61 -10.58
C HIS A 164 -13.59 2.05 -11.71
N GLY A 165 -14.19 1.39 -12.70
CA GLY A 165 -13.47 0.88 -13.89
C GLY A 165 -12.50 -0.27 -13.59
N ASN A 166 -12.73 -1.00 -12.49
CA ASN A 166 -12.02 -2.23 -12.16
C ASN A 166 -13.03 -3.38 -11.93
N ILE A 167 -12.83 -4.50 -12.60
CA ILE A 167 -13.64 -5.72 -12.51
C ILE A 167 -12.87 -6.93 -11.93
N GLY A 168 -11.57 -6.85 -11.70
CA GLY A 168 -10.74 -7.91 -11.09
C GLY A 168 -9.48 -7.40 -10.37
N ASP A 169 -8.68 -8.28 -9.79
CA ASP A 169 -7.39 -7.90 -9.21
C ASP A 169 -6.31 -7.74 -10.29
N ILE A 170 -6.40 -8.58 -11.33
CA ILE A 170 -5.53 -8.61 -12.51
C ILE A 170 -6.41 -8.42 -13.74
N GLU A 171 -6.05 -7.45 -14.59
CA GLU A 171 -6.82 -7.11 -15.78
C GLU A 171 -5.90 -6.98 -16.99
N ILE A 172 -6.30 -7.61 -18.09
CA ILE A 172 -5.64 -7.55 -19.38
C ILE A 172 -6.55 -6.80 -20.35
N LEU A 173 -5.99 -5.82 -21.04
CA LEU A 173 -6.69 -4.98 -22.00
C LEU A 173 -6.23 -5.29 -23.42
N GLU A 174 -7.16 -5.29 -24.37
CA GLU A 174 -6.86 -5.21 -25.80
C GLU A 174 -7.55 -3.96 -26.36
N LYS A 175 -6.78 -3.07 -26.99
CA LYS A 175 -7.29 -1.80 -27.55
C LYS A 175 -8.14 -0.98 -26.55
N GLY A 176 -7.72 -0.99 -25.28
CA GLY A 176 -8.39 -0.28 -24.18
C GLY A 176 -9.64 -0.95 -23.62
N ASN A 177 -10.01 -2.14 -24.10
CA ASN A 177 -11.12 -2.92 -23.55
C ASN A 177 -10.57 -4.08 -22.72
N ILE A 178 -11.16 -4.31 -21.55
CA ILE A 178 -10.77 -5.45 -20.70
C ILE A 178 -11.25 -6.72 -21.40
N ILE A 179 -10.31 -7.58 -21.79
CA ILE A 179 -10.58 -8.87 -22.41
C ILE A 179 -10.55 -10.01 -21.39
N GLU A 180 -9.77 -9.83 -20.32
CA GLU A 180 -9.59 -10.84 -19.29
C GLU A 180 -9.41 -10.19 -17.93
N ALA A 181 -10.05 -10.76 -16.91
CA ALA A 181 -9.96 -10.29 -15.53
C ALA A 181 -10.00 -11.47 -14.56
N TRP A 182 -9.09 -11.44 -13.60
CA TRP A 182 -8.90 -12.49 -12.60
C TRP A 182 -9.06 -11.89 -11.21
N ASP A 183 -9.77 -12.61 -10.34
CA ASP A 183 -9.94 -12.28 -8.93
C ASP A 183 -9.13 -13.32 -8.14
N ALA A 184 -8.00 -12.90 -7.56
CA ALA A 184 -7.07 -13.81 -6.90
C ALA A 184 -7.59 -14.08 -5.48
N LYS A 185 -8.09 -15.30 -5.26
CA LYS A 185 -8.57 -15.72 -3.95
C LYS A 185 -7.58 -16.64 -3.29
N TYR A 186 -7.07 -16.20 -2.15
CA TYR A 186 -6.37 -17.06 -1.20
C TYR A 186 -7.31 -17.38 -0.04
N VAL A 187 -7.61 -18.67 0.13
CA VAL A 187 -8.45 -19.18 1.22
C VAL A 187 -7.58 -20.16 2.00
N HIS A 188 -7.41 -19.87 3.29
CA HIS A 188 -6.79 -20.79 4.24
C HIS A 188 -7.73 -21.94 4.59
#